data_AF-A0A7C3WC58-F1
#
_entry.id   AF-A0A7C3WC58-F1
#
_cell.length_a   1.000
_cell.length_b   1.000
_cell.length_c   1.000
_cell.angle_alpha   90.00
_cell.angle_beta   90.00
_cell.angle_gamma   90.00
#
_symmetry.space_group_name_H-M   'P 1'
#
loop_
_entity.id
_entity.type
_entity.pdbx_description
1 polymer ?
#
loop_
_entity_poly.entity_id
_entity_poly.type
_entity_poly.pdbx_seq_one_letter_code
_entity_poly.pdbx_strand_id
1 'polypeptide(L)'
;LQAMMDFTQRGKRPAEVINTRHILFIVSGAFPGLDKVVRRRLREATIGFAARAQVPEEEIAVLAQARTRDFIEFGFEPEFIGRLPVRVYCHPLSVDDLFNILKSSEGSIIRQYEQTFAAYGIEVLFREDGLRRLAELAEDEQTGARGLMTVCERVLREFKYELPSTQVKRFVVTREVVDAPLSALASLLADHAVEERVVRRQLVHDFAARFSKDHGLQLRFTESAADRVAALAQAAGQPVREYCALRFRDYQFGLKLIAQNIGQTQFTIDLDAVETPDRVLSDWVVASYRTPASPPST
;
A
#
# COMPACT_ATOMS: atom_id res chain seq x y z
N LEU A 1 -41.40 32.56 37.00
CA LEU A 1 -41.59 34.03 37.15
C LEU A 1 -40.34 34.73 37.68
N GLN A 2 -39.66 34.21 38.73
CA GLN A 2 -38.41 34.78 39.25
C GLN A 2 -37.23 34.66 38.26
N ALA A 3 -37.10 33.53 37.54
CA ALA A 3 -36.10 33.35 36.48
C ALA A 3 -36.30 34.25 35.23
N MET A 4 -37.48 34.85 35.06
CA MET A 4 -37.75 35.78 33.94
C MET A 4 -37.40 37.23 34.28
N MET A 5 -37.28 37.58 35.57
CA MET A 5 -36.84 38.92 35.99
C MET A 5 -35.32 39.08 35.99
N ASP A 6 -34.57 37.98 36.10
CA ASP A 6 -33.09 38.02 36.03
C ASP A 6 -32.56 38.24 34.59
N PHE A 7 -33.41 38.01 33.57
CA PHE A 7 -33.01 38.09 32.16
C PHE A 7 -32.92 39.55 31.64
N THR A 8 -33.54 40.51 32.33
CA THR A 8 -33.64 41.90 31.88
C THR A 8 -32.60 42.85 32.50
N GLN A 9 -31.84 42.43 33.52
CA GLN A 9 -30.87 43.31 34.21
C GLN A 9 -29.39 42.99 33.99
N ARG A 10 -29.03 41.82 33.43
CA ARG A 10 -27.62 41.47 33.16
C ARG A 10 -27.50 40.74 31.82
N GLY A 11 -27.02 41.44 30.78
CA GLY A 11 -26.81 40.92 29.42
C GLY A 11 -25.71 39.85 29.28
N LYS A 12 -25.43 39.07 30.32
CA LYS A 12 -24.57 37.89 30.28
C LYS A 12 -25.31 36.75 30.94
N ARG A 13 -25.54 35.66 30.20
CA ARG A 13 -25.98 34.38 30.78
C ARG A 13 -25.06 34.06 31.96
N PRO A 14 -25.58 33.77 33.17
CA PRO A 14 -24.72 33.35 34.26
C PRO A 14 -23.96 32.11 33.81
N ALA A 15 -22.65 32.06 34.09
CA ALA A 15 -21.84 30.89 33.79
C ALA A 15 -22.51 29.68 34.45
N GLU A 16 -22.88 28.68 33.66
CA GLU A 16 -23.45 27.44 34.18
C GLU A 16 -22.37 26.75 35.01
N VAL A 17 -22.58 26.69 36.33
CA VAL A 17 -21.67 26.01 37.25
C VAL A 17 -22.15 24.57 37.40
N ILE A 18 -21.28 23.63 37.04
CA ILE A 18 -21.54 22.19 37.20
C ILE A 18 -20.80 21.69 38.44
N ASN A 19 -21.51 20.94 39.29
CA ASN A 19 -20.91 20.26 40.43
C ASN A 19 -20.10 19.04 39.96
N THR A 20 -18.79 19.03 40.24
CA THR A 20 -17.87 17.98 39.79
C THR A 20 -17.67 16.84 40.80
N ARG A 21 -18.42 16.79 41.92
CA ARG A 21 -18.24 15.82 43.01
C ARG A 21 -18.30 14.35 42.56
N HIS A 22 -19.10 14.04 41.55
CA HIS A 22 -19.31 12.67 41.04
C HIS A 22 -18.66 12.42 39.68
N ILE A 23 -17.83 13.35 39.20
CA ILE A 23 -17.08 13.17 37.96
C ILE A 23 -15.83 12.36 38.27
N LEU A 24 -15.60 11.28 37.52
CA LEU A 24 -14.36 10.53 37.58
C LEU A 24 -13.25 11.32 36.87
N PHE A 25 -12.15 11.57 37.59
CA PHE A 25 -10.97 12.20 37.04
C PHE A 25 -9.90 11.13 36.79
N ILE A 26 -9.53 10.96 35.52
CA ILE A 26 -8.38 10.15 35.11
C ILE A 26 -7.32 11.12 34.60
N VAL A 27 -6.17 11.13 35.26
CA VAL A 27 -5.02 11.96 34.88
C VAL A 27 -3.90 11.01 34.46
N SER A 28 -3.27 11.27 33.32
CA SER A 28 -2.17 10.48 32.81
C SER A 28 -1.05 11.39 32.31
N GLY A 29 0.19 10.89 32.36
CA GLY A 29 1.38 11.61 31.96
C GLY A 29 2.61 10.73 32.01
N ALA A 30 3.69 11.18 31.37
CA ALA A 30 5.01 10.57 31.51
C ALA A 30 5.80 11.31 32.59
N PHE A 31 6.40 10.58 33.53
CA PHE A 31 7.12 11.13 34.67
C PHE A 31 8.61 10.70 34.64
N PRO A 32 9.40 11.20 33.66
CA PRO A 32 10.78 10.80 33.52
C PRO A 32 11.60 11.15 34.76
N GLY A 33 12.34 10.18 35.31
CA GLY A 33 13.16 10.36 36.50
C GLY A 33 12.44 10.14 37.84
N LEU A 34 11.12 9.91 37.84
CA LEU A 34 10.40 9.51 39.06
C LEU A 34 10.95 8.18 39.59
N ASP A 35 11.30 7.25 38.69
CA ASP A 35 11.96 5.99 39.02
C ASP A 35 13.22 6.20 39.87
N LYS A 36 14.06 7.20 39.54
CA LYS A 36 15.28 7.52 40.27
C LYS A 36 15.01 7.99 41.69
N VAL A 37 13.98 8.82 41.87
CA VAL A 37 13.52 9.30 43.19
C VAL A 37 13.09 8.10 44.04
N VAL A 38 12.26 7.22 43.47
CA VAL A 38 11.78 6.02 44.16
C VAL A 38 12.95 5.07 44.50
N ARG A 39 13.90 4.84 43.57
CA ARG A 39 15.09 4.00 43.82
C ARG A 39 15.97 4.55 44.94
N ARG A 40 16.24 5.86 44.97
CA ARG A 40 17.04 6.50 46.02
C ARG A 40 16.48 6.18 47.40
N ARG A 41 15.18 6.40 47.57
CA ARG A 41 14.45 6.12 48.81
C ARG A 41 14.45 4.64 49.20
N LEU A 42 14.30 3.73 48.24
CA LEU A 42 14.38 2.29 48.50
C LEU A 42 15.79 1.88 48.97
N ARG A 43 16.84 2.47 48.39
CA ARG A 43 18.23 2.22 48.80
C ARG A 43 18.52 2.76 50.21
N GLU A 44 18.07 3.98 50.51
CA GLU A 44 18.25 4.59 51.84
C GLU A 44 17.58 3.78 52.95
N ALA A 45 16.40 3.21 52.69
CA ALA A 45 15.71 2.33 53.63
C ALA A 45 16.47 1.01 53.90
N THR A 46 17.47 0.67 53.08
CA THR A 46 18.25 -0.58 53.18
C THR A 46 19.55 -0.39 53.98
N ILE A 47 19.88 0.81 54.44
CA ILE A 47 21.07 1.08 55.26
C ILE A 47 20.71 0.85 56.74
N GLY A 48 20.72 -0.42 57.18
CA GLY A 48 20.47 -0.82 58.57
C GLY A 48 20.87 -2.27 58.84
N PHE A 49 21.28 -2.60 60.07
CA PHE A 49 21.89 -3.88 60.50
C PHE A 49 21.06 -5.16 60.23
N ALA A 50 19.85 -5.07 59.67
CA ALA A 50 18.99 -6.19 59.32
C ALA A 50 18.42 -6.14 57.88
N ALA A 51 18.91 -5.27 57.01
CA ALA A 51 18.28 -5.00 55.73
C ALA A 51 18.69 -6.01 54.64
N ARG A 52 17.82 -7.01 54.40
CA ARG A 52 17.84 -7.88 53.21
C ARG A 52 16.87 -7.40 52.11
N ALA A 53 16.65 -6.08 51.98
CA ALA A 53 15.74 -5.57 50.95
C ALA A 53 16.49 -5.41 49.63
N GLN A 54 16.25 -6.30 48.67
CA GLN A 54 16.71 -6.10 47.29
C GLN A 54 15.87 -5.00 46.64
N VAL A 55 16.54 -3.96 46.13
CA VAL A 55 15.89 -2.94 45.31
C VAL A 55 15.60 -3.56 43.95
N PRO A 56 14.35 -3.48 43.42
CA PRO A 56 14.05 -4.01 42.10
C PRO A 56 14.93 -3.38 41.03
N GLU A 57 15.43 -4.20 40.10
CA GLU A 57 16.22 -3.72 38.97
C GLU A 57 15.32 -3.15 37.87
N GLU A 58 14.18 -3.80 37.60
CA GLU A 58 13.21 -3.36 36.60
C GLU A 58 12.53 -2.04 36.99
N GLU A 59 12.49 -1.10 36.04
CA GLU A 59 11.91 0.24 36.25
C GLU A 59 10.43 0.19 36.67
N ILE A 60 9.66 -0.71 36.08
CA ILE A 60 8.23 -0.86 36.37
C ILE A 60 8.01 -1.33 37.81
N ALA A 61 8.82 -2.30 38.26
CA ALA A 61 8.74 -2.81 39.63
C ALA A 61 9.14 -1.74 40.65
N VAL A 62 10.03 -0.82 40.28
CA VAL A 62 10.34 0.37 41.08
C VAL A 62 9.14 1.31 41.13
N LEU A 63 8.59 1.70 39.98
CA LEU A 63 7.45 2.62 39.90
C LEU A 63 6.22 2.07 40.64
N ALA A 64 5.99 0.75 40.60
CA ALA A 64 4.94 0.09 41.37
C ALA A 64 5.05 0.32 42.89
N GLN A 65 6.25 0.61 43.39
CA GLN A 65 6.48 0.92 44.80
C GLN A 65 6.39 2.42 45.12
N ALA A 66 6.03 3.28 44.16
CA ALA A 66 5.99 4.71 44.37
C ALA A 66 4.92 5.10 45.40
N ARG A 67 5.30 5.96 46.35
CA ARG A 67 4.47 6.47 47.43
C ARG A 67 4.31 7.98 47.26
N THR A 68 3.33 8.55 47.95
CA THR A 68 2.99 9.99 47.85
C THR A 68 4.21 10.91 48.07
N ARG A 69 5.11 10.58 49.01
CA ARG A 69 6.34 11.35 49.24
C ARG A 69 7.24 11.45 48.00
N ASP A 70 7.27 10.44 47.16
CA ASP A 70 8.13 10.41 45.96
C ASP A 70 7.58 11.37 44.90
N PHE A 71 6.25 11.48 44.78
CA PHE A 71 5.62 12.45 43.90
C PHE A 71 5.81 13.89 44.40
N ILE A 72 5.78 14.11 45.73
CA ILE A 72 6.05 15.42 46.33
C ILE A 72 7.50 15.82 46.07
N GLU A 73 8.45 14.92 46.31
CA GLU A 73 9.87 15.13 46.03
C GLU A 73 10.16 15.31 44.53
N PHE A 74 9.37 14.68 43.66
CA PHE A 74 9.39 14.90 42.22
C PHE A 74 8.85 16.27 41.80
N GLY A 75 8.02 16.92 42.63
CA GLY A 75 7.53 18.28 42.43
C GLY A 75 6.02 18.47 42.45
N PHE A 76 5.23 17.46 42.82
CA PHE A 76 3.78 17.62 42.97
C PHE A 76 3.38 18.25 44.30
N GLU A 77 2.36 19.12 44.26
CA GLU A 77 1.74 19.66 45.46
C GLU A 77 1.04 18.56 46.30
N PRO A 78 1.25 18.49 47.63
CA PRO A 78 0.70 17.46 48.50
C PRO A 78 -0.84 17.34 48.44
N GLU A 79 -1.55 18.47 48.39
CA GLU A 79 -3.01 18.54 48.35
C GLU A 79 -3.56 18.00 47.03
N PHE A 80 -2.80 18.14 45.94
CA PHE A 80 -3.19 17.64 44.63
C PHE A 80 -3.01 16.13 44.55
N ILE A 81 -1.82 15.63 44.88
CA ILE A 81 -1.54 14.19 44.82
C ILE A 81 -2.37 13.39 45.84
N GLY A 82 -2.75 14.03 46.96
CA GLY A 82 -3.67 13.45 47.94
C GLY A 82 -5.09 13.18 47.39
N ARG A 83 -5.51 13.88 46.33
CA ARG A 83 -6.78 13.64 45.63
C ARG A 83 -6.70 12.51 44.60
N LEU A 84 -5.51 11.93 44.36
CA LEU A 84 -5.26 10.86 43.40
C LEU A 84 -4.76 9.58 44.14
N PRO A 85 -5.65 8.89 44.89
CA PRO A 85 -5.27 7.72 45.69
C PRO A 85 -5.04 6.45 44.87
N VAL A 86 -5.66 6.34 43.69
CA VAL A 86 -5.49 5.20 42.78
C VAL A 86 -4.39 5.54 41.77
N ARG A 87 -3.39 4.66 41.67
CA ARG A 87 -2.24 4.83 40.77
C ARG A 87 -2.04 3.56 39.97
N VAL A 88 -1.86 3.72 38.67
CA VAL A 88 -1.61 2.63 37.71
C VAL A 88 -0.39 3.01 36.90
N TYR A 89 0.46 2.03 36.62
CA TYR A 89 1.66 2.20 35.81
C TYR A 89 1.50 1.39 34.54
N CYS A 90 1.78 2.01 33.40
CA CYS A 90 1.74 1.32 32.11
C CYS A 90 3.08 0.66 31.84
N HIS A 91 3.05 -0.59 31.39
CA HIS A 91 4.24 -1.29 30.92
C HIS A 91 4.72 -0.67 29.59
N PRO A 92 6.05 -0.66 29.32
CA PRO A 92 6.56 -0.33 28.01
C PRO A 92 6.05 -1.36 26.99
N LEU A 93 5.90 -0.92 25.74
CA LEU A 93 5.41 -1.77 24.66
C LEU A 93 6.57 -2.60 24.12
N SER A 94 6.39 -3.92 24.11
CA SER A 94 7.28 -4.84 23.40
C SER A 94 6.96 -4.90 21.90
N VAL A 95 7.83 -5.50 21.10
CA VAL A 95 7.54 -5.84 19.68
C VAL A 95 6.21 -6.58 19.54
N ASP A 96 5.91 -7.53 20.43
CA ASP A 96 4.67 -8.31 20.36
C ASP A 96 3.44 -7.42 20.64
N ASP A 97 3.55 -6.47 21.57
CA ASP A 97 2.48 -5.51 21.83
C ASP A 97 2.25 -4.60 20.63
N LEU A 98 3.32 -4.07 20.05
CA LEU A 98 3.28 -3.24 18.83
C LEU A 98 2.69 -4.00 17.64
N PHE A 99 3.08 -5.25 17.44
CA PHE A 99 2.51 -6.14 16.43
C PHE A 99 1.01 -6.34 16.64
N ASN A 100 0.57 -6.59 17.88
CA ASN A 100 -0.84 -6.72 18.21
C ASN A 100 -1.61 -5.41 17.97
N ILE A 101 -1.04 -4.26 18.29
CA ILE A 101 -1.63 -2.94 17.99
C ILE A 101 -1.86 -2.77 16.48
N LEU A 102 -0.89 -3.16 15.65
CA LEU A 102 -1.03 -3.13 14.19
C LEU A 102 -2.13 -4.09 13.69
N LYS A 103 -2.17 -5.30 14.23
CA LYS A 103 -3.02 -6.41 13.74
C LYS A 103 -4.47 -6.35 14.22
N SER A 104 -4.70 -6.11 15.51
CA SER A 104 -6.02 -6.32 16.14
C SER A 104 -6.73 -5.06 16.61
N SER A 105 -6.07 -3.89 16.64
CA SER A 105 -6.73 -2.65 17.05
C SER A 105 -7.84 -2.24 16.08
N GLU A 106 -9.01 -1.86 16.60
CA GLU A 106 -10.15 -1.46 15.76
C GLU A 106 -9.82 -0.28 14.85
N GLY A 107 -9.07 0.68 15.38
CA GLY A 107 -8.56 1.86 14.67
C GLY A 107 -7.08 1.72 14.30
N SER A 108 -6.61 0.51 13.99
CA SER A 108 -5.20 0.31 13.66
C SER A 108 -4.78 1.15 12.46
N ILE A 109 -3.53 1.60 12.49
CA ILE A 109 -2.93 2.34 11.39
C ILE A 109 -2.93 1.54 10.07
N ILE A 110 -2.83 0.21 10.17
CA ILE A 110 -2.87 -0.69 9.02
C ILE A 110 -4.21 -0.56 8.29
N ARG A 111 -5.32 -0.56 9.02
CA ARG A 111 -6.65 -0.35 8.42
C ARG A 111 -6.77 1.00 7.73
N GLN A 112 -6.12 2.04 8.25
CA GLN A 112 -6.08 3.36 7.61
C GLN A 112 -5.30 3.33 6.29
N TYR A 113 -4.17 2.62 6.23
CA TYR A 113 -3.43 2.41 4.97
C TYR A 113 -4.21 1.56 3.98
N GLU A 114 -4.84 0.46 4.43
CA GLU A 114 -5.72 -0.37 3.60
C GLU A 114 -6.82 0.46 2.94
N GLN A 115 -7.51 1.30 3.72
CA GLN A 115 -8.52 2.22 3.21
C GLN A 115 -7.95 3.27 2.25
N THR A 116 -6.77 3.80 2.55
CA THR A 116 -6.09 4.79 1.71
C THR A 116 -5.75 4.20 0.34
N PHE A 117 -5.17 3.01 0.28
CA PHE A 117 -4.88 2.33 -0.99
C PHE A 117 -6.15 1.91 -1.72
N ALA A 118 -7.17 1.44 -0.98
CA ALA A 118 -8.46 1.06 -1.56
C ALA A 118 -9.16 2.24 -2.25
N ALA A 119 -8.99 3.47 -1.74
CA ALA A 119 -9.50 4.69 -2.39
C ALA A 119 -8.89 4.94 -3.78
N TYR A 120 -7.68 4.43 -4.05
CA TYR A 120 -7.03 4.43 -5.36
C TYR A 120 -7.30 3.15 -6.17
N GLY A 121 -8.16 2.25 -5.68
CA GLY A 121 -8.43 0.96 -6.32
C GLY A 121 -7.28 -0.04 -6.23
N ILE A 122 -6.44 0.08 -5.19
CA ILE A 122 -5.30 -0.81 -4.92
C ILE A 122 -5.58 -1.60 -3.65
N GLU A 123 -5.52 -2.93 -3.74
CA GLU A 123 -5.61 -3.84 -2.59
C GLU A 123 -4.21 -4.04 -1.99
N VAL A 124 -4.03 -3.68 -0.73
CA VAL A 124 -2.80 -3.97 0.02
C VAL A 124 -3.06 -5.07 1.03
N LEU A 125 -2.23 -6.11 1.04
CA LEU A 125 -2.26 -7.17 2.04
C LEU A 125 -1.01 -7.08 2.92
N PHE A 126 -1.19 -6.94 4.24
CA PHE A 126 -0.08 -6.98 5.18
C PHE A 126 0.12 -8.40 5.69
N ARG A 127 1.26 -9.03 5.37
CA ARG A 127 1.61 -10.33 5.96
C ARG A 127 2.15 -10.16 7.38
N GLU A 128 2.00 -11.20 8.19
CA GLU A 128 2.45 -11.19 9.59
C GLU A 128 3.95 -10.88 9.74
N ASP A 129 4.79 -11.38 8.84
CA ASP A 129 6.23 -11.10 8.84
C ASP A 129 6.53 -9.61 8.54
N GLY A 130 5.77 -8.99 7.64
CA GLY A 130 5.85 -7.55 7.38
C GLY A 130 5.37 -6.72 8.57
N LEU A 131 4.24 -7.09 9.19
CA LEU A 131 3.73 -6.42 10.39
C LEU A 131 4.71 -6.53 11.57
N ARG A 132 5.28 -7.72 11.78
CA ARG A 132 6.28 -7.93 12.83
C ARG A 132 7.53 -7.10 12.56
N ARG A 133 7.96 -6.99 11.30
CA ARG A 133 9.11 -6.15 10.95
C ARG A 133 8.84 -4.66 11.18
N LEU A 134 7.64 -4.17 10.87
CA LEU A 134 7.23 -2.79 11.20
C LEU A 134 7.26 -2.54 12.72
N ALA A 135 6.83 -3.52 13.51
CA ALA A 135 6.88 -3.45 14.98
C ALA A 135 8.32 -3.42 15.52
N GLU A 136 9.22 -4.27 15.00
CA GLU A 136 10.66 -4.25 15.32
C GLU A 136 11.25 -2.86 15.06
N LEU A 137 11.02 -2.30 13.87
CA LEU A 137 11.50 -0.97 13.50
C LEU A 137 10.92 0.15 14.38
N ALA A 138 9.70 0.00 14.88
CA ALA A 138 9.06 1.01 15.72
C ALA A 138 9.52 0.94 17.19
N GLU A 139 9.92 -0.24 17.66
CA GLU A 139 10.57 -0.40 18.96
C GLU A 139 11.92 0.33 18.99
N ASP A 140 12.71 0.21 17.90
CA ASP A 140 13.99 0.91 17.74
C ASP A 140 13.86 2.44 17.82
N GLU A 141 12.71 3.01 17.41
CA GLU A 141 12.44 4.46 17.48
C GLU A 141 12.15 4.95 18.92
N GLN A 142 11.95 4.05 19.90
CA GLN A 142 11.73 4.34 21.33
C GLN A 142 10.63 5.38 21.64
N THR A 143 9.64 5.52 20.74
CA THR A 143 8.52 6.45 20.89
C THR A 143 7.18 5.76 21.18
N GLY A 144 7.22 4.45 21.43
CA GLY A 144 6.05 3.60 21.66
C GLY A 144 5.15 3.50 20.42
N ALA A 145 3.84 3.36 20.61
CA ALA A 145 2.88 3.19 19.50
C ALA A 145 2.85 4.37 18.51
N ARG A 146 3.35 5.56 18.89
CA ARG A 146 3.50 6.70 17.97
C ARG A 146 4.55 6.44 16.89
N GLY A 147 5.57 5.65 17.20
CA GLY A 147 6.61 5.26 16.25
C GLY A 147 6.06 4.45 15.07
N LEU A 148 4.97 3.69 15.27
CA LEU A 148 4.33 2.91 14.21
C LEU A 148 3.91 3.78 13.02
N MET A 149 3.40 5.00 13.28
CA MET A 149 3.05 5.95 12.22
C MET A 149 4.26 6.39 11.41
N THR A 150 5.33 6.78 12.10
CA THR A 150 6.57 7.23 11.47
C THR A 150 7.16 6.13 10.59
N VAL A 151 7.22 4.89 11.11
CA VAL A 151 7.77 3.74 10.38
C VAL A 151 6.90 3.39 9.17
N CYS A 152 5.58 3.30 9.34
CA CYS A 152 4.68 2.99 8.22
C CYS A 152 4.76 4.05 7.12
N GLU A 153 4.79 5.34 7.48
CA GLU A 153 4.90 6.41 6.49
C GLU A 153 6.24 6.34 5.76
N ARG A 154 7.36 6.12 6.47
CA ARG A 154 8.68 5.96 5.85
C ARG A 154 8.71 4.81 4.83
N VAL A 155 8.08 3.68 5.15
CA VAL A 155 8.08 2.47 4.30
C VAL A 155 7.12 2.62 3.12
N LEU A 156 5.92 3.13 3.34
CA LEU A 156 4.83 3.11 2.36
C LEU A 156 4.71 4.40 1.53
N ARG A 157 5.46 5.46 1.85
CA ARG A 157 5.38 6.76 1.16
C ARG A 157 5.57 6.65 -0.35
N GLU A 158 6.61 5.97 -0.80
CA GLU A 158 6.90 5.84 -2.23
C GLU A 158 5.86 4.98 -2.95
N PHE A 159 5.33 3.94 -2.28
CA PHE A 159 4.21 3.15 -2.80
C PHE A 159 2.94 3.99 -2.97
N LYS A 160 2.63 4.86 -2.01
CA LYS A 160 1.50 5.80 -2.09
C LYS A 160 1.66 6.81 -3.23
N TYR A 161 2.89 7.18 -3.58
CA TYR A 161 3.18 8.14 -4.63
C TYR A 161 3.13 7.50 -6.02
N GLU A 162 3.83 6.37 -6.21
CA GLU A 162 4.02 5.75 -7.52
C GLU A 162 2.82 4.88 -7.95
N LEU A 163 2.29 4.04 -7.06
CA LEU A 163 1.30 3.03 -7.45
C LEU A 163 0.00 3.62 -8.06
N PRO A 164 -0.57 4.75 -7.58
CA PRO A 164 -1.76 5.33 -8.19
C PRO A 164 -1.59 5.72 -9.66
N SER A 165 -0.36 5.95 -10.13
CA SER A 165 -0.05 6.23 -11.53
C SER A 165 0.21 4.99 -12.38
N THR A 166 -0.02 3.79 -11.82
CA THR A 166 0.29 2.50 -12.46
C THR A 166 -0.97 1.64 -12.58
N GLN A 167 -0.85 0.51 -13.29
CA GLN A 167 -1.94 -0.46 -13.44
C GLN A 167 -1.94 -1.53 -12.34
N VAL A 168 -1.02 -1.43 -11.37
CA VAL A 168 -0.95 -2.35 -10.23
C VAL A 168 -2.23 -2.23 -9.41
N LYS A 169 -2.94 -3.36 -9.25
CA LYS A 169 -4.18 -3.42 -8.45
C LYS A 169 -4.00 -4.07 -7.09
N ARG A 170 -2.89 -4.76 -6.85
CA ARG A 170 -2.63 -5.41 -5.57
C ARG A 170 -1.15 -5.52 -5.28
N PHE A 171 -0.80 -5.46 -4.00
CA PHE A 171 0.55 -5.79 -3.53
C PHE A 171 0.52 -6.30 -2.11
N VAL A 172 1.60 -6.99 -1.71
CA VAL A 172 1.73 -7.60 -0.41
C VAL A 172 2.90 -6.97 0.33
N VAL A 173 2.67 -6.50 1.56
CA VAL A 173 3.72 -6.00 2.44
C VAL A 173 4.29 -7.17 3.25
N THR A 174 5.51 -7.56 2.89
CA THR A 174 6.30 -8.62 3.55
C THR A 174 7.48 -8.02 4.30
N ARG A 175 8.25 -8.85 5.01
CA ARG A 175 9.50 -8.42 5.65
C ARG A 175 10.45 -7.76 4.64
N GLU A 176 10.61 -8.33 3.45
CA GLU A 176 11.50 -7.81 2.41
C GLU A 176 11.07 -6.42 1.91
N VAL A 177 9.76 -6.19 1.78
CA VAL A 177 9.20 -4.87 1.41
C VAL A 177 9.53 -3.83 2.47
N VAL A 178 9.45 -4.21 3.75
CA VAL A 178 9.74 -3.31 4.87
C VAL A 178 11.24 -3.00 4.97
N ASP A 179 12.10 -4.00 4.73
CA ASP A 179 13.56 -3.84 4.79
C ASP A 179 14.13 -3.07 3.59
N ALA A 180 13.55 -3.24 2.39
CA ALA A 180 14.04 -2.63 1.15
C ALA A 180 12.89 -2.05 0.29
N PRO A 181 12.17 -1.02 0.75
CA PRO A 181 10.95 -0.53 0.12
C PRO A 181 11.15 -0.07 -1.33
N LEU A 182 12.23 0.66 -1.62
CA LEU A 182 12.53 1.13 -2.98
C LEU A 182 12.82 -0.01 -3.95
N SER A 183 13.60 -1.00 -3.52
CA SER A 183 13.93 -2.17 -4.35
C SER A 183 12.71 -3.03 -4.61
N ALA A 184 11.86 -3.21 -3.60
CA ALA A 184 10.61 -3.94 -3.72
C ALA A 184 9.63 -3.24 -4.68
N LEU A 185 9.50 -1.92 -4.57
CA LEU A 185 8.68 -1.13 -5.49
C LEU A 185 9.18 -1.22 -6.93
N ALA A 186 10.48 -1.07 -7.15
CA ALA A 186 11.07 -1.21 -8.49
C ALA A 186 10.81 -2.59 -9.10
N SER A 187 10.95 -3.66 -8.30
CA SER A 187 10.69 -5.04 -8.73
C SER A 187 9.21 -5.22 -9.09
N LEU A 188 8.31 -4.72 -8.25
CA LEU A 188 6.87 -4.78 -8.46
C LEU A 188 6.44 -4.06 -9.75
N LEU A 189 7.01 -2.88 -10.02
CA LEU A 189 6.73 -2.13 -11.25
C LEU A 189 7.30 -2.85 -12.49
N ALA A 190 8.49 -3.44 -12.39
CA ALA A 190 9.11 -4.19 -13.47
C ALA A 190 8.30 -5.45 -13.82
N ASP A 191 7.90 -6.22 -12.82
CA ASP A 191 7.09 -7.44 -13.00
C ASP A 191 5.76 -7.11 -13.68
N HIS A 192 5.10 -6.04 -13.22
CA HIS A 192 3.84 -5.61 -13.81
C HIS A 192 4.00 -5.14 -15.27
N ALA A 193 5.08 -4.41 -15.59
CA ALA A 193 5.35 -4.00 -16.97
C ALA A 193 5.58 -5.20 -17.91
N VAL A 194 6.19 -6.28 -17.41
CA VAL A 194 6.35 -7.54 -18.15
C VAL A 194 5.00 -8.21 -18.39
N GLU A 195 4.17 -8.34 -17.35
CA GLU A 195 2.81 -8.90 -17.47
C GLU A 195 1.97 -8.12 -18.49
N GLU A 196 1.99 -6.78 -18.43
CA GLU A 196 1.29 -5.93 -19.38
C GLU A 196 1.75 -6.17 -20.82
N ARG A 197 3.07 -6.29 -21.05
CA ARG A 197 3.62 -6.57 -22.38
C ARG A 197 3.11 -7.90 -22.91
N VAL A 198 3.10 -8.95 -22.08
CA VAL A 198 2.61 -10.28 -22.45
C VAL A 198 1.13 -10.24 -22.79
N VAL A 199 0.31 -9.57 -21.97
CA VAL A 199 -1.15 -9.43 -22.22
C VAL A 199 -1.40 -8.67 -23.52
N ARG A 200 -0.71 -7.55 -23.75
CA ARG A 200 -0.88 -6.76 -24.98
C ARG A 200 -0.49 -7.55 -26.23
N ARG A 201 0.61 -8.31 -26.18
CA ARG A 201 1.02 -9.21 -27.26
C ARG A 201 -0.05 -10.25 -27.54
N GLN A 202 -0.60 -10.87 -26.50
CA GLN A 202 -1.68 -11.85 -26.64
C GLN A 202 -2.93 -11.26 -27.31
N LEU A 203 -3.28 -10.01 -27.02
CA LEU A 203 -4.41 -9.33 -27.70
C LEU A 203 -4.21 -9.20 -29.22
N VAL A 204 -2.98 -9.03 -29.69
CA VAL A 204 -2.67 -9.01 -31.13
C VAL A 204 -2.84 -10.41 -31.74
N HIS A 205 -2.37 -11.46 -31.06
CA HIS A 205 -2.57 -12.83 -31.51
C HIS A 205 -4.04 -13.25 -31.50
N ASP A 206 -4.82 -12.83 -30.50
CA ASP A 206 -6.26 -13.03 -30.44
C ASP A 206 -6.98 -12.37 -31.62
N PHE A 207 -6.56 -11.17 -32.02
CA PHE A 207 -7.07 -10.51 -33.21
C PHE A 207 -6.79 -11.36 -34.46
N ALA A 208 -5.56 -11.85 -34.62
CA ALA A 208 -5.18 -12.67 -35.76
C ALA A 208 -5.97 -13.99 -35.82
N ALA A 209 -6.21 -14.62 -34.67
CA ALA A 209 -7.04 -15.82 -34.57
C ALA A 209 -8.50 -15.56 -34.96
N ARG A 210 -9.08 -14.45 -34.50
CA ARG A 210 -10.45 -14.03 -34.88
C ARG A 210 -10.56 -13.72 -36.37
N PHE A 211 -9.63 -12.92 -36.89
CA PHE A 211 -9.53 -12.64 -38.32
C PHE A 211 -9.48 -13.93 -39.14
N SER A 212 -8.69 -14.91 -38.68
CA SER A 212 -8.57 -16.20 -39.36
C SER A 212 -9.86 -17.00 -39.37
N LYS A 213 -10.60 -16.98 -38.26
CA LYS A 213 -11.90 -17.64 -38.14
C LYS A 213 -12.96 -16.98 -39.01
N ASP A 214 -13.01 -15.66 -39.01
CA ASP A 214 -14.06 -14.88 -39.69
C ASP A 214 -13.88 -14.86 -41.22
N HIS A 215 -12.64 -14.96 -41.69
CA HIS A 215 -12.32 -14.86 -43.13
C HIS A 215 -11.79 -16.14 -43.76
N GLY A 216 -11.51 -17.20 -42.98
CA GLY A 216 -11.01 -18.48 -43.49
C GLY A 216 -9.56 -18.44 -43.98
N LEU A 217 -8.77 -17.45 -43.55
CA LEU A 217 -7.36 -17.24 -43.94
C LEU A 217 -6.48 -17.27 -42.71
N GLN A 218 -5.43 -18.09 -42.65
CA GLN A 218 -4.54 -18.13 -41.49
C GLN A 218 -3.63 -16.90 -41.44
N LEU A 219 -3.89 -15.98 -40.51
CA LEU A 219 -3.06 -14.82 -40.22
C LEU A 219 -2.25 -15.07 -38.94
N ARG A 220 -0.93 -14.86 -38.98
CA ARG A 220 -0.05 -14.93 -37.80
C ARG A 220 0.87 -13.74 -37.73
N PHE A 221 1.12 -13.22 -36.54
CA PHE A 221 2.12 -12.18 -36.29
C PHE A 221 3.38 -12.83 -35.73
N THR A 222 4.55 -12.35 -36.14
CA THR A 222 5.80 -12.63 -35.43
C THR A 222 5.79 -11.96 -34.05
N GLU A 223 6.60 -12.44 -33.10
CA GLU A 223 6.64 -11.86 -31.75
C GLU A 223 7.04 -10.38 -31.77
N SER A 224 8.02 -10.03 -32.60
CA SER A 224 8.49 -8.65 -32.78
C SER A 224 7.43 -7.76 -33.45
N ALA A 225 6.68 -8.29 -34.42
CA ALA A 225 5.57 -7.57 -35.03
C ALA A 225 4.43 -7.34 -34.03
N ALA A 226 4.06 -8.35 -33.23
CA ALA A 226 3.02 -8.23 -32.22
C ALA A 226 3.38 -7.21 -31.14
N ASP A 227 4.62 -7.22 -30.66
CA ASP A 227 5.13 -6.21 -29.73
C ASP A 227 5.10 -4.80 -30.35
N ARG A 228 5.47 -4.68 -31.64
CA ARG A 228 5.46 -3.40 -32.35
C ARG A 228 4.06 -2.84 -32.50
N VAL A 229 3.08 -3.67 -32.87
CA VAL A 229 1.66 -3.28 -32.95
C VAL A 229 1.15 -2.83 -31.59
N ALA A 230 1.44 -3.59 -30.53
CA ALA A 230 1.05 -3.23 -29.17
C ALA A 230 1.64 -1.87 -28.73
N ALA A 231 2.91 -1.61 -29.03
CA ALA A 231 3.57 -0.34 -28.73
C ALA A 231 2.96 0.83 -29.51
N LEU A 232 2.65 0.64 -30.80
CA LEU A 232 2.01 1.67 -31.62
C LEU A 232 0.58 1.98 -31.14
N ALA A 233 -0.19 0.96 -30.74
CA ALA A 233 -1.52 1.14 -30.16
C ALA A 233 -1.47 1.98 -28.87
N GLN A 234 -0.50 1.70 -28.00
CA GLN A 234 -0.27 2.46 -26.77
C GLN A 234 0.11 3.91 -27.05
N ALA A 235 1.02 4.16 -28.01
CA ALA A 235 1.42 5.51 -28.40
C ALA A 235 0.26 6.31 -29.00
N ALA A 236 -0.69 5.65 -29.67
CA ALA A 236 -1.90 6.24 -30.20
C ALA A 236 -3.03 6.42 -29.15
N GLY A 237 -2.85 5.90 -27.93
CA GLY A 237 -3.89 5.92 -26.89
C GLY A 237 -5.13 5.07 -27.22
N GLN A 238 -5.00 4.08 -28.11
CA GLN A 238 -6.10 3.23 -28.57
C GLN A 238 -6.01 1.80 -28.01
N PRO A 239 -7.15 1.15 -27.71
CA PRO A 239 -7.16 -0.27 -27.37
C PRO A 239 -6.54 -1.12 -28.49
N VAL A 240 -5.66 -2.07 -28.14
CA VAL A 240 -4.92 -2.92 -29.10
C VAL A 240 -5.85 -3.57 -30.14
N ARG A 241 -7.04 -4.03 -29.71
CA ARG A 241 -8.03 -4.66 -30.60
C ARG A 241 -8.56 -3.68 -31.66
N GLU A 242 -8.87 -2.45 -31.26
CA GLU A 242 -9.40 -1.41 -32.15
C GLU A 242 -8.31 -0.90 -33.11
N TYR A 243 -7.10 -0.70 -32.58
CA TYR A 243 -5.94 -0.35 -33.38
C TYR A 243 -5.67 -1.39 -34.48
N CYS A 244 -5.69 -2.68 -34.14
CA CYS A 244 -5.51 -3.76 -35.13
C CYS A 244 -6.63 -3.75 -36.18
N ALA A 245 -7.89 -3.61 -35.75
CA ALA A 245 -9.04 -3.60 -36.67
C ALA A 245 -8.97 -2.44 -37.67
N LEU A 246 -8.55 -1.26 -37.22
CA LEU A 246 -8.38 -0.10 -38.10
C LEU A 246 -7.18 -0.26 -39.03
N ARG A 247 -6.03 -0.70 -38.48
CA ARG A 247 -4.75 -0.78 -39.20
C ARG A 247 -4.74 -1.87 -40.28
N PHE A 248 -5.44 -2.98 -40.06
CA PHE A 248 -5.50 -4.12 -40.98
C PHE A 248 -6.87 -4.29 -41.66
N ARG A 249 -7.69 -3.24 -41.72
CA ARG A 249 -9.07 -3.31 -42.28
C ARG A 249 -9.13 -3.83 -43.72
N ASP A 250 -8.12 -3.51 -44.53
CA ASP A 250 -8.07 -3.81 -45.96
C ASP A 250 -7.42 -5.17 -46.26
N TYR A 251 -6.82 -5.80 -45.25
CA TYR A 251 -6.15 -7.10 -45.38
C TYR A 251 -7.12 -8.21 -45.77
N GLN A 252 -8.38 -8.16 -45.31
CA GLN A 252 -9.38 -9.17 -45.68
C GLN A 252 -9.60 -9.24 -47.20
N PHE A 253 -9.50 -8.11 -47.91
CA PHE A 253 -9.73 -8.04 -49.35
C PHE A 253 -8.46 -8.44 -50.10
N GLY A 254 -7.31 -7.88 -49.71
CA GLY A 254 -6.03 -8.17 -50.35
C GLY A 254 -5.61 -9.64 -50.19
N LEU A 255 -5.75 -10.21 -48.99
CA LEU A 255 -5.37 -11.60 -48.75
C LEU A 255 -6.32 -12.60 -49.45
N LYS A 256 -7.61 -12.27 -49.61
CA LYS A 256 -8.54 -13.09 -50.41
C LYS A 256 -8.16 -13.13 -51.89
N LEU A 257 -7.73 -11.99 -52.46
CA LEU A 257 -7.23 -11.93 -53.84
C LEU A 257 -5.99 -12.81 -54.03
N ILE A 258 -5.05 -12.73 -53.09
CA ILE A 258 -3.84 -13.56 -53.13
C ILE A 258 -4.20 -15.05 -53.03
N ALA A 259 -5.11 -15.42 -52.13
CA ALA A 259 -5.58 -16.80 -52.00
C ALA A 259 -6.25 -17.33 -53.29
N GLN A 260 -6.98 -16.48 -54.01
CA GLN A 260 -7.59 -16.85 -55.30
C GLN A 260 -6.55 -17.02 -56.43
N ASN A 261 -5.51 -16.19 -56.45
CA ASN A 261 -4.52 -16.18 -57.52
C ASN A 261 -3.50 -17.32 -57.41
N ILE A 262 -3.02 -17.61 -56.20
CA ILE A 262 -1.90 -18.54 -55.97
C ILE A 262 -2.22 -19.66 -54.96
N GLY A 263 -3.46 -19.75 -54.45
CA GLY A 263 -3.87 -20.81 -53.50
C GLY A 263 -3.29 -20.68 -52.09
N GLN A 264 -2.57 -19.59 -51.79
CA GLN A 264 -1.96 -19.37 -50.48
C GLN A 264 -3.00 -18.95 -49.44
N THR A 265 -3.10 -19.72 -48.36
CA THR A 265 -4.07 -19.48 -47.27
C THR A 265 -3.41 -19.11 -45.94
N GLN A 266 -2.09 -19.06 -45.89
CA GLN A 266 -1.31 -18.73 -44.69
C GLN A 266 -0.43 -17.49 -44.93
N PHE A 267 -0.56 -16.50 -44.04
CA PHE A 267 0.14 -15.22 -44.11
C PHE A 267 0.79 -14.90 -42.77
N THR A 268 2.05 -14.48 -42.82
CA THR A 268 2.82 -14.07 -41.64
C THR A 268 3.10 -12.58 -41.72
N ILE A 269 2.71 -11.84 -40.68
CA ILE A 269 2.96 -10.41 -40.53
C ILE A 269 4.25 -10.21 -39.75
N ASP A 270 5.24 -9.64 -40.41
CA ASP A 270 6.52 -9.22 -39.86
C ASP A 270 6.52 -7.73 -39.55
N LEU A 271 7.69 -7.20 -39.17
CA LEU A 271 7.82 -5.81 -38.75
C LEU A 271 7.50 -4.83 -39.88
N ASP A 272 7.93 -5.13 -41.10
CA ASP A 272 7.71 -4.28 -42.29
C ASP A 272 6.22 -4.19 -42.63
N ALA A 273 5.50 -5.30 -42.51
CA ALA A 273 4.05 -5.36 -42.69
C ALA A 273 3.27 -4.60 -41.60
N VAL A 274 3.86 -4.38 -40.42
CA VAL A 274 3.27 -3.53 -39.37
C VAL A 274 3.53 -2.03 -39.63
N GLU A 275 4.75 -1.69 -40.06
CA GLU A 275 5.12 -0.29 -40.29
C GLU A 275 4.48 0.27 -41.56
N THR A 276 4.40 -0.52 -42.64
CA THR A 276 3.83 -0.10 -43.93
C THR A 276 2.81 -1.11 -44.49
N PRO A 277 1.67 -1.32 -43.79
CA PRO A 277 0.72 -2.38 -44.10
C PRO A 277 0.11 -2.27 -45.50
N ASP A 278 -0.23 -1.06 -45.95
CA ASP A 278 -0.86 -0.85 -47.26
C ASP A 278 0.12 -1.14 -48.40
N ARG A 279 1.38 -0.73 -48.23
CA ARG A 279 2.45 -0.95 -49.21
C ARG A 279 2.75 -2.45 -49.33
N VAL A 280 2.97 -3.11 -48.20
CA VAL A 280 3.30 -4.55 -48.17
C VAL A 280 2.15 -5.38 -48.73
N LEU A 281 0.90 -5.06 -48.38
CA LEU A 281 -0.28 -5.73 -48.94
C LEU A 281 -0.36 -5.54 -50.46
N SER A 282 -0.15 -4.31 -50.95
CA SER A 282 -0.11 -4.01 -52.38
C SER A 282 0.98 -4.81 -53.09
N ASP A 283 2.19 -4.85 -52.53
CA ASP A 283 3.32 -5.60 -53.08
C ASP A 283 3.02 -7.11 -53.14
N TRP A 284 2.39 -7.68 -52.11
CA TRP A 284 1.95 -9.08 -52.11
C TRP A 284 0.86 -9.36 -53.15
N VAL A 285 -0.12 -8.47 -53.30
CA VAL A 285 -1.17 -8.61 -54.31
C VAL A 285 -0.56 -8.55 -55.71
N VAL A 286 0.32 -7.59 -56.00
CA VAL A 286 1.00 -7.47 -57.30
C VAL A 286 1.87 -8.71 -57.60
N ALA A 287 2.59 -9.23 -56.60
CA ALA A 287 3.39 -10.44 -56.75
C ALA A 287 2.53 -11.68 -57.09
N SER A 288 1.32 -11.77 -56.53
CA SER A 288 0.39 -12.87 -56.81
C SER A 288 -0.05 -12.94 -58.29
N TYR A 289 -0.13 -11.80 -58.99
CA TYR A 289 -0.45 -11.77 -60.42
C TYR A 289 0.74 -12.13 -61.32
N ARG A 290 1.99 -12.01 -60.82
CA ARG A 290 3.21 -12.29 -61.58
C ARG A 290 3.62 -13.77 -61.55
N THR A 291 2.98 -14.57 -60.69
CA THR A 291 3.32 -15.98 -60.46
C THR A 291 2.08 -16.85 -60.76
N PRO A 292 1.80 -17.22 -62.01
CA PRO A 292 0.63 -18.04 -62.32
C PRO A 292 0.81 -19.46 -61.76
N ALA A 293 -0.27 -20.01 -61.20
CA ALA A 293 -0.36 -21.42 -60.81
C ALA A 293 -0.04 -22.32 -62.01
N SER A 294 0.91 -23.24 -61.83
CA SER A 294 1.17 -24.29 -62.81
C SER A 294 -0.09 -25.15 -63.00
N PRO A 295 -0.49 -25.49 -64.24
CA PRO A 295 -1.70 -26.27 -64.46
C PRO A 295 -1.54 -27.69 -63.85
N PRO A 296 -2.63 -28.32 -63.40
CA PRO A 296 -2.58 -29.69 -62.89
C PRO A 296 -2.11 -30.62 -64.01
N SER A 297 -1.06 -31.40 -63.74
CA SER A 297 -0.64 -32.50 -64.59
C SER A 297 -1.77 -33.54 -64.66
N THR A 298 -2.17 -33.86 -65.90
CA THR A 298 -3.19 -34.82 -66.31
C THR A 298 -3.02 -36.20 -65.68
#